data_AF-A0A3D0LZS1-F1
#
_entry.id   AF-A0A3D0LZS1-F1
#
_cell.length_a   1.000
_cell.length_b   1.000
_cell.length_c   1.000
_cell.angle_alpha   90.00
_cell.angle_beta   90.00
_cell.angle_gamma   90.00
#
_symmetry.space_group_name_H-M   'P 1'
#
loop_
_entity.id
_entity.type
_entity.pdbx_description
1 polymer ?
#
loop_
_entity_poly.entity_id
_entity_poly.type
_entity_poly.pdbx_seq_one_letter_code
_entity_poly.pdbx_strand_id
1 'polypeptide(L)'
;MRSRKLEGHEILDNPVDGQKIFRLLDQYCHCCGKQVNTWDDRCRKALKYQNPICEDCICKEYGLTENELRDTMKEHFGMIPCQGI
;
A
#
# COMPACT_ATOMS: atom_id res chain seq x y z
N MET A 1 -30.55 -35.02 -4.68
CA MET A 1 -30.60 -34.11 -3.51
C MET A 1 -29.17 -33.70 -3.15
N ARG A 2 -28.87 -32.43 -3.41
CA ARG A 2 -27.80 -31.57 -2.86
C ARG A 2 -26.76 -32.23 -1.95
N SER A 3 -25.59 -32.52 -2.51
CA SER A 3 -24.33 -32.47 -1.75
C SER A 3 -23.53 -31.27 -2.24
N ARG A 4 -23.68 -30.15 -1.52
CA ARG A 4 -22.75 -29.01 -1.55
C ARG A 4 -21.68 -29.26 -0.52
N LYS A 5 -20.41 -29.10 -0.90
CA LYS A 5 -19.33 -28.39 -0.16
C LYS A 5 -18.04 -28.60 -0.96
N LEU A 6 -17.73 -27.63 -1.82
CA LEU A 6 -16.81 -26.51 -1.57
C LEU A 6 -15.37 -27.01 -1.57
N GLU A 7 -14.78 -26.81 -2.74
CA GLU A 7 -13.38 -27.01 -3.11
C GLU A 7 -12.43 -26.49 -2.03
N GLY A 8 -11.41 -27.30 -1.76
CA GLY A 8 -10.30 -26.93 -0.91
C GLY A 8 -9.69 -25.64 -1.41
N HIS A 9 -9.67 -24.63 -0.55
CA HIS A 9 -8.90 -23.43 -0.77
C HIS A 9 -7.43 -23.82 -0.72
N GLU A 10 -6.82 -23.98 -1.89
CA GLU A 10 -5.38 -24.10 -2.02
C GLU A 10 -4.74 -22.81 -1.50
N ILE A 11 -4.18 -22.90 -0.30
CA ILE A 11 -3.24 -21.91 0.22
C ILE A 11 -2.01 -21.96 -0.68
N LEU A 12 -1.92 -20.99 -1.58
CA LEU A 12 -0.71 -20.67 -2.34
C LEU A 12 0.32 -20.10 -1.35
N ASP A 13 1.05 -20.97 -0.67
CA ASP A 13 2.27 -20.59 0.04
C ASP A 13 3.33 -20.28 -1.02
N ASN A 14 3.36 -19.03 -1.48
CA ASN A 14 4.40 -18.55 -2.37
C ASN A 14 5.60 -18.09 -1.51
N PRO A 15 6.76 -18.76 -1.56
CA PRO A 15 7.91 -18.42 -0.74
C PRO A 15 8.56 -17.17 -1.31
N VAL A 16 8.20 -16.01 -0.77
CA VAL A 16 8.78 -14.74 -1.19
C VAL A 16 9.93 -14.36 -0.28
N ASP A 17 11.12 -14.70 -0.76
CA ASP A 17 12.38 -13.97 -0.64
C ASP A 17 12.32 -12.74 0.29
N GLY A 18 12.85 -12.89 1.52
CA GLY A 18 13.36 -11.77 2.32
C GLY A 18 12.48 -10.52 2.49
N GLN A 19 11.16 -10.64 2.61
CA GLN A 19 10.30 -9.46 2.77
C GLN A 19 10.47 -8.78 4.14
N LYS A 20 11.29 -7.72 4.11
CA LYS A 20 11.24 -6.50 4.94
C LYS A 20 9.90 -6.34 5.68
N ILE A 21 9.93 -6.11 7.00
CA ILE A 21 8.72 -6.00 7.84
C ILE A 21 7.95 -4.71 7.50
N PHE A 22 7.04 -4.75 6.53
CA PHE A 22 5.99 -3.75 6.35
C PHE A 22 4.63 -4.37 6.68
N ARG A 23 3.81 -3.64 7.43
CA ARG A 23 2.45 -4.09 7.75
C ARG A 23 1.51 -3.61 6.63
N LEU A 24 1.05 -4.56 5.83
CA LEU A 24 -0.05 -4.35 4.89
C LEU A 24 -1.33 -4.12 5.69
N LEU A 25 -2.17 -3.19 5.22
CA LEU A 25 -3.51 -2.98 5.79
C LEU A 25 -4.53 -3.80 5.00
N ASP A 26 -5.65 -4.12 5.64
CA ASP A 26 -6.86 -4.65 4.97
C ASP A 26 -7.62 -3.51 4.26
N GLN A 27 -6.89 -2.70 3.50
CA GLN A 27 -7.41 -1.58 2.75
C GLN A 27 -6.80 -1.61 1.36
N TYR A 28 -7.56 -1.14 0.38
CA TYR A 28 -7.19 -1.19 -1.03
C TYR A 28 -7.24 0.20 -1.63
N CYS A 29 -6.26 0.53 -2.47
CA CYS A 29 -6.19 1.79 -3.18
C CYS A 29 -7.45 1.95 -4.03
N HIS A 30 -8.14 3.07 -3.87
CA HIS A 30 -9.35 3.39 -4.61
C HIS A 30 -9.10 3.54 -6.13
N CYS A 31 -7.87 3.89 -6.53
CA CYS A 31 -7.53 4.16 -7.91
C CYS A 31 -7.06 2.90 -8.67
N CYS A 32 -6.23 2.05 -8.05
CA CYS A 32 -5.64 0.88 -8.73
C CYS A 32 -6.03 -0.48 -8.11
N GLY A 33 -6.74 -0.50 -6.98
CA GLY A 33 -7.13 -1.73 -6.29
C GLY A 33 -6.00 -2.48 -5.59
N LYS A 34 -4.76 -1.96 -5.59
CA LYS A 34 -3.64 -2.58 -4.85
C LYS A 34 -3.83 -2.43 -3.35
N GLN A 35 -3.36 -3.42 -2.59
CA GLN A 35 -3.36 -3.34 -1.13
C GLN A 35 -2.44 -2.20 -0.66
N VAL A 36 -2.93 -1.37 0.25
CA VAL A 36 -2.15 -0.26 0.80
C VAL A 36 -1.34 -0.72 2.02
N ASN A 37 -0.14 -0.17 2.16
CA ASN A 37 0.73 -0.42 3.29
C ASN A 37 0.63 0.72 4.32
N THR A 38 1.29 0.55 5.47
CA THR A 38 1.26 1.55 6.55
C THR A 38 1.86 2.90 6.14
N TRP A 39 2.81 2.93 5.20
CA TRP A 39 3.35 4.17 4.65
C TRP A 39 2.31 4.89 3.77
N ASP A 40 1.61 4.15 2.91
CA ASP A 40 0.52 4.70 2.09
C ASP A 40 -0.58 5.36 2.95
N ASP A 41 -0.99 4.72 4.06
CA ASP A 41 -1.98 5.32 4.98
C ASP A 41 -1.45 6.58 5.67
N ARG A 42 -0.15 6.63 5.98
CA ARG A 42 0.49 7.84 6.54
C ARG A 42 0.51 8.97 5.49
N CYS A 43 0.88 8.67 4.25
CA CYS A 43 0.83 9.63 3.14
C CYS A 43 -0.60 10.14 2.91
N ARG A 44 -1.59 9.24 2.91
CA ARG A 44 -3.02 9.57 2.83
C ARG A 44 -3.44 10.57 3.90
N LYS A 45 -3.08 10.31 5.16
CA LYS A 45 -3.41 11.17 6.30
C LYS A 45 -2.74 12.55 6.21
N ALA A 46 -1.48 12.60 5.78
CA ALA A 46 -0.75 13.84 5.62
C ALA A 46 -1.34 14.72 4.50
N LEU A 47 -1.65 14.10 3.35
CA LEU A 47 -2.30 14.77 2.22
C LEU A 47 -3.81 14.97 2.40
N LYS A 48 -4.39 14.43 3.50
CA LYS A 48 -5.81 14.50 3.84
C LYS A 48 -6.74 13.90 2.77
N TYR A 49 -6.30 12.86 2.06
CA TYR A 49 -7.17 12.09 1.19
C TYR A 49 -8.24 11.36 1.99
N GLN A 50 -9.49 11.43 1.52
CA GLN A 50 -10.61 10.72 2.16
C GLN A 50 -10.51 9.21 1.94
N ASN A 51 -10.11 8.78 0.74
CA ASN A 51 -10.02 7.38 0.35
C ASN A 51 -8.59 6.83 0.49
N PRO A 52 -8.43 5.52 0.76
CA PRO A 52 -7.13 4.85 0.68
C PRO A 52 -6.53 4.99 -0.72
N ILE A 53 -5.28 5.45 -0.80
CA ILE A 53 -4.53 5.62 -2.04
C ILE A 53 -3.10 5.16 -1.82
N CYS A 54 -2.51 4.47 -2.79
CA CYS A 54 -1.11 4.04 -2.73
C CYS A 54 -0.17 5.11 -3.28
N GLU A 55 1.10 5.05 -2.90
CA GLU A 55 2.13 5.99 -3.31
C GLU A 55 2.28 6.06 -4.83
N ASP A 56 2.17 4.94 -5.56
CA ASP A 56 2.25 4.91 -7.02
C ASP A 56 1.14 5.77 -7.68
N CYS A 57 -0.06 5.77 -7.09
CA CYS A 57 -1.16 6.59 -7.59
C CYS A 57 -0.96 8.06 -7.23
N ILE A 58 -0.45 8.36 -6.04
CA ILE A 58 -0.08 9.72 -5.65
C ILE A 58 1.02 10.25 -6.61
N CYS A 59 2.05 9.46 -6.86
CA CYS A 59 3.14 9.78 -7.79
C CYS A 59 2.60 10.09 -9.19
N LYS A 60 1.68 9.27 -9.71
CA LYS A 60 1.03 9.52 -11.01
C LYS A 60 0.19 10.79 -11.03
N GLU A 61 -0.52 11.09 -9.94
CA GLU A 61 -1.36 12.30 -9.83
C GLU A 61 -0.52 13.58 -9.80
N TYR A 62 0.57 13.58 -9.02
CA TYR A 62 1.48 14.72 -8.91
C TYR A 62 2.58 14.75 -9.98
N GLY A 63 2.70 13.71 -10.80
CA GLY A 63 3.79 13.58 -11.78
C GLY A 63 5.18 13.43 -11.13
N LEU A 64 5.23 12.94 -9.90
CA LEU A 64 6.46 12.76 -9.12
C LEU A 64 6.94 11.32 -9.21
N THR A 65 8.21 11.08 -8.90
CA THR A 65 8.72 9.74 -8.63
C THR A 65 8.55 9.39 -7.16
N GLU A 66 8.60 8.09 -6.82
CA GLU A 66 8.49 7.61 -5.44
C GLU A 66 9.52 8.29 -4.52
N ASN A 67 10.74 8.52 -5.01
CA ASN A 67 11.80 9.18 -4.24
C ASN A 67 11.50 10.67 -4.00
N GLU A 68 11.03 11.38 -5.02
CA GLU A 68 10.64 12.80 -4.89
C GLU A 68 9.46 12.97 -3.94
N LEU A 69 8.47 12.06 -4.00
CA LEU A 69 7.34 12.07 -3.07
C LEU A 69 7.83 11.87 -1.63
N ARG A 70 8.77 10.96 -1.41
CA ARG A 70 9.35 10.72 -0.07
C ARG A 70 10.12 11.91 0.46
N ASP A 71 10.89 12.57 -0.40
CA ASP A 71 11.65 13.76 -0.01
C ASP A 71 10.70 14.93 0.30
N THR A 72 9.69 15.13 -0.54
CA THR A 72 8.59 16.09 -0.32
C THR A 72 7.87 15.81 1.01
N MET A 73 7.55 14.55 1.30
CA MET A 73 6.91 14.14 2.57
C MET A 73 7.80 14.39 3.78
N LYS A 74 9.12 14.23 3.63
CA LYS A 74 10.10 14.52 4.67
C LYS A 74 10.25 16.02 4.88
N GLU A 75 10.35 16.80 3.82
CA GLU A 75 10.55 18.26 3.89
C GLU A 75 9.31 18.98 4.41
N HIS A 76 8.13 18.67 3.88
CA HIS A 76 6.90 19.38 4.24
C HIS A 76 6.21 18.84 5.49
N PHE A 77 6.25 17.52 5.72
CA PHE A 77 5.52 16.89 6.82
C PHE A 77 6.44 16.29 7.89
N GLY A 78 7.77 16.36 7.74
CA GLY A 78 8.72 15.75 8.67
C GLY A 78 8.63 14.23 8.72
N MET A 79 7.97 13.60 7.74
CA MET A 79 7.69 12.17 7.75
C MET A 79 8.82 11.40 7.11
N ILE A 80 9.44 10.51 7.90
CA ILE A 80 10.44 9.60 7.38
C ILE A 80 9.74 8.34 6.84
N PRO A 81 10.04 7.93 5.59
CA PRO A 81 9.58 6.64 5.08
C PRO A 81 10.05 5.49 5.96
N CYS A 82 9.20 4.48 6.13
CA CYS A 82 9.61 3.28 6.85
C CYS A 82 10.88 2.71 6.20
N GLN A 83 11.92 2.44 6.99
CA GLN A 83 13.19 1.85 6.51
C GLN A 83 12.89 0.54 5.80
N GLY A 84 12.89 0.53 4.47
CA GLY A 84 11.93 -0.39 3.86
C GLY A 84 11.73 -0.26 2.38
N ILE A 85 11.48 0.95 1.92
CA ILE A 85 11.05 1.12 0.54
C ILE A 85 12.24 1.37 -0.36
#